data_AF-A0A8T6TQH6-F1
#
_entry.id   AF-A0A8T6TQH6-F1
#
_cell.length_a   1.000
_cell.length_b   1.000
_cell.length_c   1.000
_cell.angle_alpha   90.00
_cell.angle_beta   90.00
_cell.angle_gamma   90.00
#
_symmetry.space_group_name_H-M   'P 1'
#
loop_
_entity.id
_entity.type
_entity.pdbx_description
1 polymer ?
#
loop_
_entity_poly.entity_id
_entity_poly.type
_entity_poly.pdbx_seq_one_letter_code
_entity_poly.pdbx_strand_id
1 'polypeptide(L)' 'ARRMGEGDLDARVEPSEPEEIRDVGEAFNQLARRLDQLLVEERESVADLSHRLRTPLTSLRLQ' A
#
# COMPACT_ATOMS: atom_id res chain seq x y z
N ALA A 1 6.84 7.84 13.29
CA ALA A 1 7.88 7.21 12.44
C ALA A 1 8.04 5.71 12.73
N ARG A 2 8.37 5.28 13.96
CA ARG A 2 8.63 3.86 14.28
C ARG A 2 7.50 2.90 13.85
N ARG A 3 6.24 3.17 14.22
CA ARG A 3 5.08 2.35 13.82
C ARG A 3 4.95 2.18 12.29
N MET A 4 5.10 3.26 11.53
CA MET A 4 5.07 3.18 10.07
C MET A 4 6.24 2.35 9.51
N GLY A 5 7.44 2.46 10.10
CA GLY A 5 8.58 1.60 9.76
C GLY A 5 8.38 0.12 10.10
N GLU A 6 7.47 -0.19 11.00
CA GLU A 6 7.05 -1.55 11.37
C GLU A 6 5.85 -2.05 10.52
N GLY A 7 5.36 -1.23 9.58
CA GLY A 7 4.29 -1.60 8.64
C GLY A 7 2.89 -1.10 9.02
N ASP A 8 2.74 -0.36 10.11
CA ASP A 8 1.48 0.32 10.45
C ASP A 8 1.33 1.57 9.57
N LEU A 9 0.72 1.38 8.39
CA LEU A 9 0.43 2.45 7.44
C LEU A 9 -0.79 3.28 7.82
N ASP A 10 -1.48 2.98 8.92
CA ASP A 10 -2.54 3.81 9.48
C ASP A 10 -2.00 4.82 10.49
N ALA A 11 -0.77 4.66 10.95
CA ALA A 11 -0.09 5.64 11.77
C ALA A 11 -0.06 7.02 11.07
N ARG A 12 -0.65 8.02 11.72
CA ARG A 12 -0.60 9.43 11.30
C ARG A 12 0.20 10.26 12.29
N VAL A 13 0.85 11.28 11.76
CA VAL A 13 1.41 12.38 12.54
C VAL A 13 0.30 13.40 12.75
N GLU A 14 0.07 13.80 14.01
CA GLU A 14 -0.78 14.95 14.31
C GLU A 14 -0.01 16.23 14.00
N PRO A 15 -0.55 17.15 13.20
CA PRO A 15 0.13 18.40 12.89
C PRO A 15 0.35 19.22 14.16
N SER A 16 1.58 19.69 14.38
CA SER A 16 1.95 20.51 15.53
C SER A 16 2.72 21.74 15.08
N GLU A 17 2.72 22.79 15.89
CA GLU A 17 3.64 23.92 15.70
C GLU A 17 5.08 23.53 16.08
N PRO A 18 6.11 24.17 15.50
CA PRO A 18 6.06 25.25 14.50
C PRO A 18 5.69 24.76 13.08
N GLU A 19 5.41 25.68 12.16
CA GLU A 19 4.93 25.40 10.79
C GLU A 19 5.79 24.38 10.03
N GLU A 20 7.11 24.41 10.21
CA GLU A 20 8.02 23.48 9.56
C GLU A 20 7.76 22.03 10.00
N ILE A 21 7.38 21.81 11.26
CA ILE A 21 7.05 20.48 11.79
C ILE A 21 5.68 20.02 11.27
N ARG A 22 4.71 20.94 11.17
CA ARG A 22 3.42 20.66 10.51
C ARG A 22 3.63 20.19 9.08
N ASP A 23 4.41 20.92 8.28
CA ASP A 23 4.63 20.60 6.87
C ASP A 23 5.26 19.21 6.68
N VAL A 24 6.27 18.87 7.49
CA VAL A 24 6.88 17.54 7.47
C VAL A 24 5.88 16.47 7.91
N GLY A 25 5.06 16.74 8.93
CA GLY A 25 4.01 15.83 9.39
C GLY A 25 2.97 15.55 8.30
N GLU A 26 2.54 16.59 7.58
CA GLU A 26 1.61 16.47 6.45
C GLU A 26 2.22 15.70 5.29
N ALA A 27 3.47 15.99 4.91
CA ALA A 27 4.19 15.25 3.87
C ALA A 27 4.36 13.77 4.24
N PHE A 28 4.64 13.47 5.50
CA PHE A 28 4.71 12.10 6.00
C PHE A 28 3.36 11.38 5.90
N ASN A 29 2.27 12.03 6.30
CA ASN A 29 0.92 11.48 6.16
C ASN A 29 0.50 11.26 4.70
N GLN A 30 0.97 12.11 3.78
CA GLN A 30 0.77 11.91 2.34
C GLN A 30 1.54 10.69 1.83
N LEU A 31 2.80 10.51 2.26
CA LEU A 31 3.60 9.36 1.90
C LEU A 31 2.95 8.05 2.38
N ALA A 32 2.47 8.01 3.63
CA ALA A 32 1.79 6.84 4.19
C ALA A 32 0.57 6.45 3.36
N ARG A 33 -0.27 7.42 2.98
CA ARG A 33 -1.44 7.18 2.10
C ARG A 33 -1.06 6.64 0.72
N ARG A 34 0.00 7.18 0.11
CA ARG A 34 0.47 6.71 -1.20
C ARG A 34 0.98 5.27 -1.13
N LEU A 35 1.72 4.93 -0.07
CA LEU A 35 2.23 3.57 0.12
C LEU A 35 1.08 2.57 0.33
N ASP A 36 0.08 2.93 1.11
CA ASP A 36 -1.11 2.10 1.32
C ASP A 36 -1.84 1.81 0.01
N GLN A 37 -2.07 2.85 -0.81
CA GLN A 37 -2.70 2.71 -2.12
C GLN A 37 -1.91 1.76 -3.05
N LEU A 38 -0.58 1.90 -3.11
CA LEU A 38 0.27 1.04 -3.93
C LEU A 38 0.20 -0.43 -3.51
N LEU A 39 0.11 -0.71 -2.21
CA LEU A 39 -0.02 -2.08 -1.71
C LEU A 39 -1.39 -2.69 -2.02
N VAL A 40 -2.45 -1.88 -1.99
CA VAL A 40 -3.79 -2.33 -2.42
C VAL A 40 -3.75 -2.71 -3.91
N GLU A 41 -3.20 -1.84 -4.75
CA GLU A 41 -3.08 -2.08 -6.20
C GLU A 41 -2.22 -3.31 -6.53
N GLU A 42 -1.12 -3.51 -5.80
CA GLU A 42 -0.25 -4.67 -5.97
C GLU A 42 -0.98 -5.98 -5.64
N ARG A 43 -1.73 -6.02 -4.53
CA ARG A 43 -2.54 -7.18 -4.15
C ARG A 43 -3.62 -7.50 -5.17
N GLU A 44 -4.33 -6.48 -5.66
CA GLU A 44 -5.35 -6.65 -6.70
C GLU A 44 -4.75 -7.19 -8.00
N SER A 45 -3.58 -6.67 -8.40
CA SER A 45 -2.85 -7.14 -9.58
C SER A 45 -2.41 -8.60 -9.45
N VAL A 46 -1.84 -8.99 -8.31
CA VAL A 46 -1.44 -10.38 -8.04
C VAL A 46 -2.65 -11.32 -8.07
N ALA A 47 -3.80 -10.89 -7.54
CA ALA A 47 -5.03 -11.66 -7.60
C ALA A 47 -5.51 -11.83 -9.04
N ASP A 48 -5.60 -10.76 -9.83
CA ASP A 48 -6.00 -10.81 -11.25
C ASP A 48 -5.09 -11.75 -12.06
N LEU A 49 -3.77 -11.61 -11.92
CA LEU A 49 -2.81 -12.47 -12.61
C LEU A 49 -3.01 -13.94 -12.23
N SER A 50 -3.21 -14.24 -10.95
CA SER A 50 -3.50 -15.61 -10.47
C SER A 50 -4.77 -16.17 -11.11
N HIS A 51 -5.84 -15.36 -11.17
CA HIS A 51 -7.09 -15.74 -11.84
C HIS A 51 -6.86 -16.02 -13.33
N ARG A 52 -6.13 -15.15 -14.03
CA ARG A 52 -5.87 -15.25 -15.47
C ARG A 52 -4.97 -16.42 -15.85
N LEU A 53 -4.05 -16.83 -14.97
CA LEU A 53 -3.20 -18.00 -15.19
C LEU A 53 -3.92 -19.32 -14.88
N ARG A 54 -4.83 -19.32 -13.89
CA ARG A 54 -5.56 -20.54 -13.51
C ARG A 54 -6.43 -21.09 -14.65
N THR A 55 -7.04 -20.22 -15.45
CA THR A 55 -7.90 -20.60 -16.59
C THR A 55 -7.16 -21.41 -17.66
N PRO A 56 -6.08 -20.89 -18.30
CA PRO A 56 -5.33 -21.66 -19.29
C PRO A 56 -4.65 -22.89 -18.69
N LEU A 57 -4.12 -22.82 -17.46
CA LEU A 57 -3.52 -23.98 -16.80
C LEU A 57 -4.52 -25.10 -16.54
N THR A 58 -5.77 -24.77 -16.17
CA THR A 58 -6.84 -25.77 -16.01
C THR A 58 -7.18 -26.42 -17.35
N SER A 59 -7.21 -25.64 -18.43
CA SER A 59 -7.45 -26.18 -19.78
C SER A 59 -6.35 -27.17 -20.21
N LEU A 60 -5.08 -26.89 -19.90
CA LEU A 60 -3.96 -27.80 -20.22
C LEU A 60 -4.00 -29.09 -19.40
N ARG A 61 -4.53 -29.05 -18.16
CA ARG A 61 -4.64 -30.23 -17.29
C ARG A 61 -5.76 -31.19 -17.68
N LEU A 62 -6.73 -30.74 -18.48
CA LEU A 62 -7.86 -31.53 -18.96
C LEU A 62 -7.64 -32.13 -20.35
N GLN A 63 -6.51 -31.85 -21.00
CA GLN A 63 -6.04 -32.50 -22.22
C GLN A 63 -5.16 -33.70 -21.88
#